data_AF-A0A392PYX9-F1
#
_entry.id   AF-A0A392PYX9-F1
#
_cell.length_a   1.000
_cell.length_b   1.000
_cell.length_c   1.000
_cell.angle_alpha   90.00
_cell.angle_beta   90.00
_cell.angle_gamma   90.00
#
_symmetry.space_group_name_H-M   'P 1'
#
loop_
_entity.id
_entity.type
_entity.pdbx_description
1 polymer ?
#
loop_
_entity_poly.entity_id
_entity_poly.type
_entity_poly.pdbx_seq_one_letter_code
_entity_poly.pdbx_strand_id
1 'polypeptide(L)'
;MAPTAATLVGPPEIYTLKSTPTTQTTVTTADATPTNNDSLDQMVANFNSLATDDENPPMGLTENNSPTFLSTGNPCLDFFFHIVPGTPSETLVQRLQLAWSHNPLTTLKLVFNLRGVRGTGKSDYEAFYNAALWLHQHHPRTLAFNVPSLAADFGYFKDLPEILYRLLEG
;
A
#
# COMPACT_ATOMS: atom_id res chain seq x y z
N MET A 1 45.42 -27.06 -7.71
CA MET A 1 43.96 -27.31 -7.72
C MET A 1 43.28 -25.99 -7.39
N ALA A 2 42.64 -25.35 -8.37
CA ALA A 2 41.98 -24.05 -8.20
C ALA A 2 40.51 -24.23 -7.79
N PRO A 3 39.91 -23.33 -7.00
CA PRO A 3 38.52 -23.47 -6.58
C PRO A 3 37.58 -22.93 -7.66
N THR A 4 36.55 -23.71 -7.97
CA THR A 4 35.47 -23.34 -8.90
C THR A 4 34.54 -22.34 -8.23
N ALA A 5 34.42 -21.13 -8.79
CA ALA A 5 33.50 -20.11 -8.28
C ALA A 5 32.05 -20.47 -8.62
N ALA A 6 31.18 -20.56 -7.60
CA ALA A 6 29.75 -20.71 -7.79
C ALA A 6 29.16 -19.37 -8.26
N THR A 7 28.61 -19.35 -9.47
CA THR A 7 27.89 -18.18 -10.00
C THR A 7 26.46 -18.24 -9.49
N LEU A 8 26.09 -17.29 -8.62
CA LEU A 8 24.70 -17.08 -8.20
C LEU A 8 23.94 -16.42 -9.36
N VAL A 9 23.06 -17.19 -9.99
CA VAL A 9 22.11 -16.67 -10.99
C VAL A 9 20.98 -16.00 -10.22
N GLY A 10 20.83 -14.68 -10.38
CA GLY A 10 19.70 -13.93 -9.84
C GLY A 10 18.37 -14.38 -10.44
N PRO A 11 17.23 -14.03 -9.82
CA PRO A 11 15.92 -14.39 -10.34
C PRO A 11 15.72 -13.82 -11.76
N PRO A 12 14.98 -14.52 -12.64
CA PRO A 12 14.84 -14.13 -14.04
C PRO A 12 14.15 -12.77 -14.16
N GLU A 13 14.76 -11.85 -14.92
CA GLU A 13 14.18 -10.56 -15.26
C GLU A 13 13.01 -10.75 -16.25
N ILE A 14 11.80 -10.31 -15.88
CA ILE A 14 10.61 -10.35 -16.73
C ILE A 14 10.34 -8.96 -17.32
N TYR A 15 11.28 -8.34 -18.03
CA TYR A 15 10.93 -7.14 -18.82
C TYR A 15 11.77 -7.03 -20.11
N THR A 16 11.15 -7.41 -21.23
CA THR A 16 11.55 -6.89 -22.54
C THR A 16 10.30 -6.70 -23.39
N LEU A 17 9.58 -5.59 -23.19
CA LEU A 17 8.67 -5.08 -24.22
C LEU A 17 9.47 -4.18 -25.15
N LYS A 18 10.12 -4.79 -26.14
CA LYS A 18 10.55 -4.07 -27.33
C LYS A 18 9.37 -4.04 -28.28
N SER A 19 8.79 -2.86 -28.47
CA SER A 19 7.74 -2.60 -29.43
C SER A 19 8.21 -3.01 -30.83
N THR A 20 7.53 -3.98 -31.43
CA THR A 20 7.53 -4.24 -32.87
C THR A 20 6.11 -4.66 -33.26
N PRO A 21 5.61 -4.26 -34.45
CA PRO A 21 4.19 -4.32 -34.78
C PRO A 21 3.81 -5.77 -35.11
N THR A 22 3.05 -6.41 -34.21
CA THR A 22 2.45 -7.70 -34.50
C THR A 22 1.07 -7.47 -35.09
N THR A 23 0.96 -7.83 -36.36
CA THR A 23 -0.23 -8.25 -37.09
C THR A 23 -1.44 -8.52 -36.20
N GLN A 24 -2.55 -7.83 -36.48
CA GLN A 24 -3.88 -8.22 -36.04
C GLN A 24 -4.13 -9.67 -36.46
N THR A 25 -3.97 -10.61 -35.53
CA THR A 25 -4.67 -11.88 -35.64
C THR A 25 -6.09 -11.59 -35.22
N THR A 26 -6.96 -11.36 -36.21
CA THR A 26 -8.40 -11.62 -36.08
C THR A 26 -8.54 -13.03 -35.53
N VAL A 27 -8.76 -13.15 -34.22
CA VAL A 27 -9.25 -14.40 -33.64
C VAL A 27 -10.73 -14.42 -33.96
N THR A 28 -11.02 -15.15 -35.04
CA THR A 28 -12.35 -15.60 -35.40
C THR A 28 -13.06 -16.11 -34.17
N THR A 29 -14.30 -15.67 -33.97
CA THR A 29 -15.29 -16.22 -33.05
C THR A 29 -15.27 -17.75 -33.17
N ALA A 30 -14.64 -18.43 -32.23
CA ALA A 30 -14.68 -19.87 -32.10
C ALA A 30 -15.41 -20.15 -30.78
N ASP A 31 -16.59 -20.75 -30.92
CA ASP A 31 -17.41 -21.23 -29.81
C ASP A 31 -16.55 -21.92 -28.75
N ALA A 32 -16.63 -21.43 -27.52
CA ALA A 32 -16.07 -22.11 -26.36
C ALA A 32 -16.84 -23.41 -26.16
N THR A 33 -16.28 -24.54 -26.60
CA THR A 33 -16.77 -25.85 -26.15
C THR A 33 -16.49 -25.96 -24.65
N PRO A 34 -17.51 -26.19 -23.80
CA PRO A 34 -17.29 -26.39 -22.37
C PRO A 34 -16.38 -27.59 -22.18
N THR A 35 -15.33 -27.42 -21.37
CA THR A 35 -14.60 -28.57 -20.85
C THR A 35 -15.57 -29.31 -19.92
N ASN A 36 -15.60 -30.65 -19.90
CA ASN A 36 -16.43 -31.42 -18.94
C ASN A 36 -15.98 -31.24 -17.46
N ASN A 37 -15.34 -30.12 -17.13
CA ASN A 37 -14.86 -29.75 -15.82
C ASN A 37 -15.34 -28.32 -15.51
N ASP A 38 -16.47 -28.23 -14.82
CA ASP A 38 -17.10 -26.98 -14.36
C ASP A 38 -16.12 -26.05 -13.62
N SER A 39 -15.12 -26.61 -12.93
CA SER A 39 -14.12 -25.80 -12.21
C SER A 39 -13.18 -25.06 -13.16
N LEU A 40 -12.82 -25.71 -14.27
CA LEU A 40 -11.96 -25.11 -15.29
C LEU A 40 -12.73 -24.06 -16.08
N ASP A 41 -13.98 -24.37 -16.45
CA ASP A 41 -14.86 -23.45 -17.16
C ASP A 41 -15.19 -22.21 -16.30
N GLN A 42 -15.43 -22.40 -14.99
CA GLN A 42 -15.62 -21.29 -14.06
C GLN A 42 -14.35 -20.45 -13.89
N MET A 43 -13.16 -21.07 -13.83
CA MET A 43 -11.89 -20.34 -13.76
C MET A 43 -11.65 -19.50 -15.01
N VAL A 44 -11.92 -20.05 -16.20
CA VAL A 44 -11.79 -19.35 -17.49
C VAL A 44 -12.84 -18.22 -17.61
N ALA A 45 -14.08 -18.47 -17.20
CA ALA A 45 -15.13 -17.46 -17.18
C ALA A 45 -14.77 -16.30 -16.23
N ASN A 46 -14.26 -16.60 -15.03
CA ASN A 46 -13.80 -15.58 -14.09
C ASN A 46 -12.60 -14.80 -14.65
N PHE A 47 -11.63 -15.48 -15.28
CA PHE A 47 -10.48 -14.83 -15.90
C PHE A 47 -10.88 -13.86 -17.02
N ASN A 48 -11.83 -14.26 -17.85
CA ASN A 48 -12.36 -13.41 -18.92
C ASN A 48 -13.22 -12.26 -18.35
N SER A 49 -13.95 -12.49 -17.24
CA SER A 49 -14.72 -11.44 -16.56
C SER A 49 -13.83 -10.38 -15.92
N LEU A 50 -12.62 -10.74 -15.44
CA LEU A 50 -11.63 -9.78 -14.94
C LEU A 50 -11.10 -8.84 -16.03
N ALA A 51 -11.28 -9.19 -17.31
CA ALA A 51 -10.93 -8.33 -18.43
C ALA A 51 -12.09 -7.43 -18.89
N THR A 52 -13.33 -7.67 -18.40
CA THR A 52 -14.54 -6.98 -18.89
C THR A 52 -15.16 -6.01 -17.90
N ASP A 53 -14.79 -6.06 -16.61
CA ASP A 53 -15.23 -5.07 -15.62
C ASP A 53 -14.16 -3.98 -15.44
N ASP A 54 -14.46 -2.82 -16.03
CA ASP A 54 -13.93 -1.48 -15.78
C ASP A 54 -12.47 -1.13 -16.14
N GLU A 55 -12.30 0.15 -16.50
CA GLU A 55 -11.08 0.80 -16.98
C GLU A 55 -9.78 0.28 -16.36
N ASN A 56 -8.73 0.16 -17.18
CA ASN A 56 -7.36 -0.03 -16.70
C ASN A 56 -7.14 0.84 -15.44
N PRO A 57 -6.75 0.25 -14.30
CA PRO A 57 -6.68 0.98 -13.04
C PRO A 57 -5.81 2.23 -13.23
N PRO A 58 -6.22 3.37 -12.68
CA PRO A 58 -5.56 4.63 -12.94
C PRO A 58 -4.08 4.53 -12.54
N MET A 59 -3.18 4.71 -13.51
CA MET A 59 -1.72 4.61 -13.33
C MET A 59 -1.07 5.99 -13.38
N GLY A 60 0.03 6.12 -12.65
CA GLY A 60 0.91 7.29 -12.64
C GLY A 60 2.37 6.89 -12.53
N LEU A 61 3.22 7.88 -12.32
CA LEU A 61 4.66 7.68 -12.12
C LEU A 61 5.03 7.94 -10.67
N THR A 62 5.97 7.14 -10.14
CA THR A 62 6.63 7.43 -8.86
C THR A 62 7.65 8.57 -9.03
N GLU A 63 8.25 9.02 -7.93
CA GLU A 63 9.35 10.00 -7.95
C GLU A 63 10.54 9.57 -8.82
N ASN A 64 10.71 8.24 -9.02
CA ASN A 64 11.75 7.66 -9.87
C ASN A 64 11.29 7.39 -11.32
N ASN A 65 10.14 7.94 -11.74
CA ASN A 65 9.53 7.71 -13.06
C ASN A 65 9.14 6.25 -13.33
N SER A 66 8.97 5.42 -12.30
CA SER A 66 8.45 4.06 -12.48
C SER A 66 6.92 4.07 -12.51
N PRO A 67 6.27 3.29 -13.40
CA PRO A 67 4.82 3.17 -13.41
C PRO A 67 4.31 2.54 -12.11
N THR A 68 3.23 3.11 -11.55
CA THR A 68 2.53 2.61 -10.36
C THR A 68 1.03 2.86 -10.49
N PHE A 69 0.22 2.09 -9.78
CA PHE A 69 -1.19 2.41 -9.61
C PHE A 69 -1.34 3.64 -8.70
N LEU A 70 -2.28 4.52 -9.03
CA LEU A 70 -2.64 5.71 -8.23
C LEU A 70 -3.51 5.35 -7.02
N SER A 71 -4.21 4.22 -7.10
CA SER A 71 -4.99 3.64 -6.02
C SER A 71 -5.10 2.12 -6.22
N THR A 72 -5.19 1.40 -5.12
CA THR A 72 -5.45 -0.04 -5.05
C THR A 72 -6.94 -0.36 -4.89
N GLY A 73 -7.80 0.66 -4.82
CA GLY A 73 -9.22 0.52 -4.46
C GLY A 73 -9.47 0.26 -2.97
N ASN A 74 -8.42 0.05 -2.17
CA ASN A 74 -8.51 -0.11 -0.71
C ASN A 74 -7.82 1.08 0.00
N PRO A 75 -8.58 1.97 0.67
CA PRO A 75 -8.02 3.15 1.32
C PRO A 75 -6.95 2.87 2.38
N CYS A 76 -7.05 1.74 3.11
CA CYS A 76 -6.03 1.35 4.09
C CYS A 76 -4.73 0.94 3.39
N LEU A 77 -4.83 0.20 2.29
CA LEU A 77 -3.66 -0.21 1.51
C LEU A 77 -3.02 0.99 0.81
N ASP A 78 -3.84 1.92 0.31
CA ASP A 78 -3.38 3.17 -0.26
C ASP A 78 -2.64 4.03 0.77
N PHE A 79 -3.17 4.14 2.00
CA PHE A 79 -2.46 4.79 3.11
C PHE A 79 -1.12 4.09 3.41
N PHE A 80 -1.08 2.77 3.36
CA PHE A 80 0.15 2.03 3.58
C PHE A 80 1.19 2.25 2.45
N PHE A 81 0.82 2.36 1.18
CA PHE A 81 1.82 2.55 0.12
C PHE A 81 2.20 4.00 -0.14
N HIS A 82 1.22 4.91 -0.07
CA HIS A 82 1.41 6.29 -0.53
C HIS A 82 1.90 7.24 0.56
N ILE A 83 1.82 6.86 1.85
CA ILE A 83 2.43 7.64 2.92
C ILE A 83 3.91 7.25 3.05
N VAL A 84 4.76 8.12 2.54
CA VAL A 84 6.23 8.01 2.52
C VAL A 84 6.88 9.25 3.15
N PRO A 85 8.16 9.21 3.55
CA PRO A 85 8.85 10.37 4.08
C PRO A 85 8.76 11.56 3.12
N GLY A 86 8.35 12.72 3.63
CA GLY A 86 8.13 13.94 2.83
C GLY A 86 6.71 14.10 2.29
N THR A 87 5.79 13.15 2.54
CA THR A 87 4.38 13.32 2.20
C THR A 87 3.82 14.57 2.91
N PRO A 88 3.20 15.52 2.18
CA PRO A 88 2.56 16.68 2.80
C PRO A 88 1.50 16.28 3.83
N SER A 89 1.40 17.04 4.93
CA SER A 89 0.47 16.76 6.03
C SER A 89 -0.99 16.71 5.56
N GLU A 90 -1.37 17.58 4.63
CA GLU A 90 -2.71 17.60 4.04
C GLU A 90 -3.03 16.28 3.32
N THR A 91 -2.15 15.81 2.43
CA THR A 91 -2.29 14.54 1.72
C THR A 91 -2.37 13.36 2.69
N LEU A 92 -1.56 13.39 3.74
CA LEU A 92 -1.60 12.39 4.80
C LEU A 92 -2.96 12.35 5.50
N VAL A 93 -3.49 13.51 5.90
CA VAL A 93 -4.78 13.62 6.59
C VAL A 93 -5.94 13.17 5.69
N GLN A 94 -5.93 13.56 4.40
CA GLN A 94 -6.96 13.12 3.45
C GLN A 94 -6.99 11.58 3.33
N ARG A 95 -5.82 10.95 3.15
CA ARG A 95 -5.72 9.49 3.08
C ARG A 95 -6.07 8.82 4.41
N LEU A 96 -5.70 9.43 5.52
CA LEU A 96 -6.04 8.96 6.86
C LEU A 96 -7.56 8.94 7.07
N GLN A 97 -8.26 9.99 6.67
CA GLN A 97 -9.73 10.08 6.76
C GLN A 97 -10.41 9.00 5.92
N LEU A 98 -9.97 8.82 4.67
CA LEU A 98 -10.51 7.77 3.79
C LEU A 98 -10.28 6.37 4.41
N ALA A 99 -9.05 6.07 4.83
CA ALA A 99 -8.71 4.81 5.49
C ALA A 99 -9.52 4.60 6.78
N TRP A 100 -9.70 5.66 7.58
CA TRP A 100 -10.44 5.59 8.82
C TRP A 100 -11.92 5.31 8.59
N SER A 101 -12.55 5.98 7.62
CA SER A 101 -13.95 5.71 7.24
C SER A 101 -14.16 4.27 6.73
N HIS A 102 -13.15 3.70 6.08
CA HIS A 102 -13.19 2.34 5.54
C HIS A 102 -12.99 1.27 6.64
N ASN A 103 -11.92 1.40 7.44
CA ASN A 103 -11.64 0.49 8.54
C ASN A 103 -10.81 1.17 9.64
N PRO A 104 -11.45 1.69 10.71
CA PRO A 104 -10.77 2.43 11.77
C PRO A 104 -9.67 1.61 12.48
N LEU A 105 -9.91 0.32 12.72
CA LEU A 105 -8.97 -0.53 13.46
C LEU A 105 -7.69 -0.79 12.66
N THR A 106 -7.82 -1.11 11.37
CA THR A 106 -6.67 -1.28 10.48
C THR A 106 -5.92 0.03 10.33
N THR A 107 -6.64 1.14 10.15
CA THR A 107 -6.04 2.47 10.04
C THR A 107 -5.26 2.86 11.29
N LEU A 108 -5.78 2.60 12.49
CA LEU A 108 -5.04 2.83 13.73
C LEU A 108 -3.73 2.04 13.79
N LYS A 109 -3.76 0.76 13.40
CA LYS A 109 -2.54 -0.06 13.31
C LYS A 109 -1.55 0.52 12.31
N LEU A 110 -2.03 1.04 11.18
CA LEU A 110 -1.19 1.69 10.17
C LEU A 110 -0.59 3.00 10.66
N VAL A 111 -1.34 3.81 11.43
CA VAL A 111 -0.78 5.00 12.09
C VAL A 111 0.37 4.60 13.02
N PHE A 112 0.21 3.53 13.81
CA PHE A 112 1.27 3.09 14.71
C PHE A 112 2.44 2.43 13.94
N ASN A 113 2.16 1.82 12.80
CA ASN A 113 3.17 1.35 11.86
C ASN A 113 4.00 2.50 11.28
N LEU A 114 3.47 3.72 11.11
CA LEU A 114 4.30 4.88 10.74
C LEU A 114 5.40 5.09 11.77
N ARG A 115 5.06 5.02 13.06
CA ARG A 115 6.03 5.23 14.14
C ARG A 115 7.04 4.12 14.29
N GLY A 116 6.64 2.87 14.05
CA GLY A 116 7.39 1.65 14.31
C GLY A 116 8.89 1.73 13.98
N VAL A 117 9.75 1.63 15.00
CA VAL A 117 11.23 1.78 14.88
C VAL A 117 12.04 0.50 15.08
N ARG A 118 11.45 -0.55 15.67
CA ARG A 118 12.16 -1.79 16.03
C ARG A 118 11.88 -2.90 15.02
N GLY A 119 11.91 -2.57 13.72
CA GLY A 119 11.47 -3.47 12.65
C GLY A 119 9.94 -3.68 12.61
N THR A 120 9.19 -2.89 13.39
CA THR A 120 7.73 -2.98 13.50
C THR A 120 6.99 -2.03 12.55
N GLY A 121 7.72 -1.18 11.82
CA GLY A 121 7.12 -0.19 10.95
C GLY A 121 8.11 0.65 10.14
N LYS A 122 7.61 1.79 9.66
CA LYS A 122 8.29 2.65 8.68
C LYS A 122 9.27 3.66 9.28
N SER A 123 9.26 3.83 10.60
CA SER A 123 10.10 4.82 11.29
C SER A 123 9.89 6.28 10.83
N ASP A 124 8.73 6.59 10.24
CA ASP A 124 8.34 7.92 9.80
C ASP A 124 7.65 8.67 10.95
N TYR A 125 8.46 9.35 11.76
CA TYR A 125 8.00 10.04 12.96
C TYR A 125 7.16 11.28 12.63
N GLU A 126 7.49 12.04 11.57
CA GLU A 126 6.72 13.22 11.18
C GLU A 126 5.33 12.84 10.69
N ALA A 127 5.23 11.81 9.83
CA ALA A 127 3.93 11.29 9.41
C ALA A 127 3.11 10.79 10.61
N PHE A 128 3.75 10.09 11.54
CA PHE A 128 3.10 9.64 12.78
C PHE A 128 2.56 10.81 13.60
N TYR A 129 3.34 11.87 13.85
CA TYR A 129 2.88 13.00 14.65
C TYR A 129 1.73 13.74 13.99
N ASN A 130 1.76 13.96 12.68
CA ASN A 130 0.63 14.52 11.95
C ASN A 130 -0.65 13.68 12.10
N ALA A 131 -0.53 12.34 11.99
CA ALA A 131 -1.65 11.44 12.22
C ALA A 131 -2.13 11.45 13.68
N ALA A 132 -1.22 11.54 14.65
CA ALA A 132 -1.54 11.60 16.07
C ALA A 132 -2.28 12.90 16.43
N LEU A 133 -1.90 14.03 15.84
CA LEU A 133 -2.61 15.31 15.99
C LEU A 133 -4.03 15.21 15.42
N TRP A 134 -4.19 14.59 14.24
CA TRP A 134 -5.51 14.34 13.68
C TRP A 134 -6.37 13.43 14.58
N LEU A 135 -5.78 12.35 15.12
CA LEU A 135 -6.45 11.46 16.06
C LEU A 135 -6.84 12.19 17.35
N HIS A 136 -6.02 13.09 17.86
CA HIS A 136 -6.36 13.90 19.02
C HIS A 136 -7.59 14.78 18.74
N GLN A 137 -7.65 15.41 17.57
CA GLN A 137 -8.76 16.29 17.18
C GLN A 137 -10.08 15.53 16.98
N HIS A 138 -10.05 14.33 16.41
CA HIS A 138 -11.26 13.61 15.98
C HIS A 138 -11.63 12.40 16.87
N HIS A 139 -10.61 11.73 17.41
CA HIS A 139 -10.73 10.49 18.18
C HIS A 139 -9.83 10.46 19.44
N PRO A 140 -9.91 11.49 20.32
CA PRO A 140 -8.96 11.66 21.44
C PRO A 140 -8.94 10.48 22.40
N ARG A 141 -10.11 9.85 22.63
CA ARG A 141 -10.21 8.64 23.45
C ARG A 141 -9.41 7.48 22.86
N THR A 142 -9.48 7.29 21.54
CA THR A 142 -8.72 6.24 20.86
C THR A 142 -7.22 6.46 21.02
N LEU A 143 -6.75 7.69 20.84
CA LEU A 143 -5.34 8.01 21.07
C LEU A 143 -4.93 7.73 22.52
N ALA A 144 -5.70 8.23 23.49
CA ALA A 144 -5.41 8.05 24.92
C ALA A 144 -5.36 6.58 25.35
N PHE A 145 -6.31 5.75 24.92
CA PHE A 145 -6.33 4.33 25.28
C PHE A 145 -5.18 3.52 24.66
N ASN A 146 -4.57 4.01 23.57
CA ASN A 146 -3.49 3.31 22.87
C ASN A 146 -2.08 3.89 23.20
N VAL A 147 -1.99 4.88 24.11
CA VAL A 147 -0.72 5.41 24.62
C VAL A 147 0.23 4.31 25.14
N PRO A 148 -0.23 3.28 25.89
CA PRO A 148 0.66 2.21 26.34
C PRO A 148 1.34 1.47 25.19
N SER A 149 0.61 1.14 24.12
CA SER A 149 1.16 0.48 22.94
C SER A 149 2.13 1.37 22.16
N LEU A 150 1.89 2.68 22.13
CA LEU A 150 2.85 3.63 21.57
C LEU A 150 4.17 3.61 22.35
N ALA A 151 4.11 3.66 23.68
CA ALA A 151 5.31 3.72 24.51
C ALA A 151 6.09 2.39 24.55
N ALA A 152 5.38 1.25 24.52
CA ALA A 152 5.98 -0.07 24.69
C ALA A 152 6.37 -0.75 23.36
N ASP A 153 5.49 -0.70 22.35
CA ASP A 153 5.58 -1.60 21.19
C ASP A 153 6.11 -0.89 19.94
N PHE A 154 5.56 0.28 19.61
CA PHE A 154 5.79 0.92 18.31
C PHE A 154 6.76 2.10 18.37
N GLY A 155 6.72 2.89 19.43
CA GLY A 155 7.49 4.12 19.56
C GLY A 155 8.45 4.11 20.74
N TYR A 156 8.60 5.29 21.33
CA TYR A 156 9.37 5.56 22.53
C TYR A 156 8.54 6.40 23.49
N PHE A 157 8.92 6.35 24.76
CA PHE A 157 8.32 7.21 25.78
C PHE A 157 8.40 8.71 25.44
N LYS A 158 9.46 9.14 24.72
CA LYS A 158 9.63 10.54 24.28
C LYS A 158 8.58 11.02 23.27
N ASP A 159 7.83 10.11 22.65
CA ASP A 159 6.81 10.50 21.68
C ASP A 159 5.60 11.16 22.37
N LEU A 160 5.35 10.82 23.63
CA LEU A 160 4.27 11.42 24.42
C LEU A 160 4.48 12.92 24.69
N PRO A 161 5.62 13.37 25.27
CA PRO A 161 5.86 14.79 25.42
C PRO A 161 5.96 15.53 24.08
N GLU A 162 6.43 14.87 23.01
CA GLU A 162 6.45 15.47 21.67
C GLU A 162 5.04 15.72 21.12
N ILE A 163 4.11 14.75 21.26
CA ILE A 163 2.70 14.94 20.89
C ILE A 163 2.10 16.11 21.70
N LEU A 164 2.35 16.15 23.02
CA LEU A 164 1.83 17.22 23.87
C LEU A 164 2.40 18.59 23.48
N TYR A 165 3.69 18.66 23.17
CA TYR A 165 4.33 19.89 22.71
C TYR A 165 3.68 20.43 21.43
N ARG A 166 3.48 19.58 20.42
CA ARG A 166 2.82 19.98 19.16
C ARG A 166 1.35 20.37 19.35
N LEU A 167 0.65 19.76 20.31
CA LEU A 167 -0.71 20.17 20.65
C LEU A 167 -0.80 21.57 21.28
N LEU A 168 0.26 22.01 21.97
CA LEU A 168 0.31 23.31 22.63
C LEU A 168 0.77 24.43 21.68
N GLU A 169 1.73 24.15 20.80
CA GLU A 169 2.29 25.16 19.88
C GLU A 169 1.43 25.39 18.62
N GLY A 170 0.59 24.43 18.24
CA GLY A 170 -0.20 24.47 17.00
C GLY A 170 0.60 24.11 15.76
#